data_AF-I3CDC9-F1
#
_entry.id   AF-I3CDC9-F1
#
_cell.length_a   1.000
_cell.length_b   1.000
_cell.length_c   1.000
_cell.angle_alpha   90.00
_cell.angle_beta   90.00
_cell.angle_gamma   90.00
#
_symmetry.space_group_name_H-M   'P 1'
#
loop_
_entity.id
_entity.type
_entity.pdbx_description
1 polymer ?
#
loop_
_entity_poly.entity_id
_entity_poly.type
_entity_poly.pdbx_seq_one_letter_code
_entity_poly.pdbx_strand_id
1 'polypeptide(L)'
;MSENLQQWSGLNKNTIDSFQQFAEINRNLFTGLAQQQMNLISLYMESGTKYMEAISQAKNFQDVLSAQSTAFEEFNRKVLENFRTTMEMMVGVKTQLVSLAEQNTKDVAGFNPILKLVK
;
A
#
# COMPACT_ATOMS: atom_id res chain seq x y z
N MET A 1 40.79 -9.32 17.99
CA MET A 1 40.62 -9.66 16.56
C MET A 1 39.29 -10.37 16.28
N SER A 2 38.83 -11.28 17.15
CA SER A 2 37.53 -11.96 17.05
C SER A 2 36.30 -11.05 17.18
N GLU A 3 36.36 -10.07 18.08
CA GLU A 3 35.24 -9.16 18.39
C GLU A 3 34.91 -8.23 17.20
N ASN A 4 35.93 -7.63 16.57
CA ASN A 4 35.74 -6.81 15.37
C ASN A 4 35.19 -7.61 14.19
N LEU A 5 35.60 -8.87 14.01
CA LEU A 5 35.06 -9.76 12.99
C LEU A 5 33.60 -10.16 13.25
N GLN A 6 33.23 -10.39 14.51
CA GLN A 6 31.84 -10.65 14.90
C GLN A 6 30.95 -9.42 14.70
N GLN A 7 31.43 -8.23 15.05
CA GLN A 7 30.70 -6.98 14.80
C GLN A 7 30.52 -6.72 13.29
N TRP A 8 31.57 -6.97 12.49
CA TRP A 8 31.49 -6.86 11.02
C TRP A 8 30.51 -7.87 10.41
N SER A 9 30.52 -9.11 10.89
CA SER A 9 29.57 -10.14 10.48
C SER A 9 28.13 -9.79 10.87
N GLY A 10 27.92 -9.16 12.03
CA GLY A 10 26.61 -8.68 12.49
C GLY A 10 26.09 -7.53 11.63
N LEU A 11 26.93 -6.56 11.30
CA LEU A 11 26.60 -5.45 10.41
C LEU A 11 26.21 -5.92 8.99
N ASN A 12 26.96 -6.88 8.43
CA ASN A 12 26.62 -7.47 7.14
C ASN A 12 25.27 -8.19 7.18
N LYS A 13 24.99 -8.93 8.25
CA LYS A 13 23.71 -9.61 8.43
C LYS A 13 22.55 -8.62 8.53
N ASN A 14 22.67 -7.60 9.38
CA ASN A 14 21.65 -6.57 9.52
C ASN A 14 21.42 -5.78 8.22
N THR A 15 22.48 -5.55 7.43
CA THR A 15 22.35 -4.89 6.12
C THR A 15 21.56 -5.76 5.13
N ILE A 16 21.81 -7.07 5.10
CA ILE A 16 21.06 -8.02 4.27
C ILE A 16 19.59 -8.08 4.71
N ASP A 17 19.34 -8.15 6.02
CA ASP A 17 17.99 -8.20 6.58
C ASP A 17 17.21 -6.91 6.25
N SER A 18 17.84 -5.74 6.36
CA SER A 18 17.24 -4.45 5.98
C SER A 18 16.95 -4.35 4.49
N PHE A 19 17.82 -4.91 3.64
CA PHE A 19 17.57 -4.97 2.19
C PHE A 19 16.38 -5.90 1.87
N GLN A 20 16.27 -7.04 2.55
CA GLN A 20 15.13 -7.95 2.41
C GLN A 20 13.82 -7.28 2.83
N GLN A 21 13.81 -6.58 3.98
CA GLN A 21 12.64 -5.83 4.43
C GLN A 21 12.23 -4.73 3.44
N PHE A 22 13.20 -3.99 2.90
CA PHE A 22 12.91 -3.00 1.85
C PHE A 22 12.33 -3.64 0.58
N ALA A 23 12.88 -4.77 0.14
CA ALA A 23 12.37 -5.50 -1.02
C ALA A 23 10.93 -6.00 -0.79
N GLU A 24 10.62 -6.45 0.43
CA GLU A 24 9.27 -6.87 0.83
C GLU A 24 8.28 -5.69 0.85
N ILE A 25 8.67 -4.54 1.41
CA ILE A 25 7.86 -3.30 1.39
C ILE A 25 7.48 -2.94 -0.05
N ASN A 26 8.45 -2.94 -0.97
CA ASN A 26 8.20 -2.65 -2.37
C ASN A 26 7.30 -3.68 -3.03
N ARG A 27 7.55 -4.97 -2.81
CA ARG A 27 6.72 -6.05 -3.36
C ARG A 27 5.26 -5.90 -2.90
N ASN A 28 5.05 -5.65 -1.61
CA ASN A 28 3.71 -5.48 -1.03
C ASN A 28 3.00 -4.25 -1.61
N LEU A 29 3.71 -3.14 -1.81
CA LEU A 29 3.18 -1.96 -2.50
C LEU A 29 2.76 -2.31 -3.93
N PHE A 30 3.63 -2.93 -4.73
CA PHE A 30 3.31 -3.29 -6.11
C PHE A 30 2.15 -4.27 -6.21
N THR A 31 2.11 -5.30 -5.36
CA THR A 31 0.99 -6.24 -5.30
C THR A 31 -0.30 -5.55 -4.89
N GLY A 32 -0.26 -4.65 -3.91
CA GLY A 32 -1.43 -3.88 -3.49
C GLY A 32 -1.95 -2.94 -4.59
N LEU A 33 -1.06 -2.25 -5.31
CA LEU A 33 -1.43 -1.39 -6.43
C LEU A 33 -2.01 -2.21 -7.60
N ALA A 34 -1.44 -3.38 -7.91
CA ALA A 34 -1.97 -4.28 -8.93
C ALA A 34 -3.37 -4.78 -8.55
N GLN A 35 -3.59 -5.11 -7.28
CA GLN A 35 -4.92 -5.48 -6.78
C GLN A 35 -5.92 -4.32 -6.94
N GLN A 36 -5.50 -3.08 -6.66
CA GLN A 36 -6.38 -1.92 -6.88
C GLN A 36 -6.73 -1.70 -8.35
N GLN A 37 -5.81 -1.96 -9.28
CA GLN A 37 -6.12 -1.92 -10.71
C GLN A 37 -7.15 -2.99 -11.10
N MET A 38 -7.01 -4.21 -10.59
CA MET A 38 -8.03 -5.26 -10.80
C MET A 38 -9.38 -4.87 -10.20
N ASN A 39 -9.39 -4.30 -8.99
CA ASN A 39 -10.62 -3.83 -8.35
C ASN A 39 -11.33 -2.77 -9.21
N LEU A 40 -10.60 -1.82 -9.82
CA LEU A 40 -11.17 -0.84 -10.74
C LEU A 40 -11.79 -1.50 -11.98
N ILE A 41 -11.10 -2.47 -12.58
CA ILE A 41 -11.61 -3.20 -13.76
C ILE A 41 -12.91 -3.93 -13.41
N SER A 42 -12.93 -4.67 -12.29
CA SER A 42 -14.14 -5.33 -11.78
C SER A 42 -15.28 -4.33 -11.55
N LEU A 43 -14.95 -3.14 -11.04
CA LEU A 43 -15.89 -2.04 -10.83
C LEU A 43 -16.60 -1.61 -12.10
N TYR A 44 -15.83 -1.40 -13.17
CA TYR A 44 -16.35 -0.98 -14.46
C TYR A 44 -17.22 -2.08 -15.09
N MET A 45 -16.78 -3.35 -14.99
CA MET A 45 -17.57 -4.47 -15.48
C MET A 45 -18.90 -4.60 -14.71
N GLU A 46 -18.85 -4.58 -13.37
CA GLU A 46 -20.05 -4.68 -12.53
C GLU A 46 -21.01 -3.51 -12.78
N SER A 47 -20.50 -2.28 -12.84
CA SER A 47 -21.32 -1.09 -13.10
C SER A 47 -21.95 -1.11 -14.48
N GLY A 48 -21.20 -1.55 -15.51
CA GLY A 48 -21.73 -1.70 -16.86
C GLY A 48 -22.81 -2.77 -16.95
N THR A 49 -22.63 -3.89 -16.25
CA THR A 49 -23.63 -4.98 -16.21
C THR A 49 -24.91 -4.52 -15.51
N LYS A 50 -24.79 -3.89 -14.33
CA LYS A 50 -25.93 -3.32 -13.59
C LYS A 50 -26.68 -2.25 -14.39
N TYR A 51 -25.94 -1.39 -15.09
CA TYR A 51 -26.55 -0.36 -15.94
C TYR A 51 -27.35 -0.98 -17.09
N MET A 52 -26.79 -2.00 -17.76
CA MET A 52 -27.50 -2.74 -18.81
C MET A 52 -28.74 -3.47 -18.28
N GLU A 53 -28.64 -4.12 -17.12
CA GLU A 53 -29.80 -4.75 -16.47
C GLU A 53 -30.87 -3.73 -16.12
N ALA A 54 -30.50 -2.59 -15.53
CA ALA A 54 -31.44 -1.54 -15.16
C ALA A 54 -32.15 -0.94 -16.38
N ILE A 55 -31.45 -0.73 -17.50
CA ILE A 55 -32.07 -0.31 -18.76
C ILE A 55 -33.00 -1.39 -19.31
N SER A 56 -32.59 -2.66 -19.26
CA SER A 56 -33.41 -3.77 -19.78
C SER A 56 -34.73 -3.94 -19.02
N GLN A 57 -34.77 -3.53 -17.74
CA GLN A 57 -35.94 -3.60 -16.87
C GLN A 57 -36.73 -2.28 -16.81
N ALA A 58 -36.16 -1.18 -17.32
CA ALA A 58 -36.80 0.14 -17.30
C ALA A 58 -38.05 0.15 -18.19
N LYS A 59 -39.19 0.56 -17.63
CA LYS A 59 -40.46 0.64 -18.35
C LYS A 59 -40.74 2.05 -18.89
N ASN A 60 -40.07 3.04 -18.33
CA ASN A 60 -40.23 4.45 -18.70
C ASN A 60 -38.90 5.21 -18.51
N PHE A 61 -38.87 6.45 -19.02
CA PHE A 61 -37.66 7.30 -18.98
C PHE A 61 -37.21 7.65 -17.55
N GLN A 62 -38.14 7.64 -16.59
CA GLN A 62 -37.87 7.97 -15.20
C GLN A 62 -37.12 6.84 -14.47
N ASP A 63 -37.39 5.59 -14.85
CA ASP A 63 -36.62 4.42 -14.41
C ASP A 63 -35.16 4.51 -14.92
N VAL A 64 -34.95 4.97 -16.16
CA VAL A 64 -33.61 5.16 -16.74
C VAL A 64 -32.82 6.24 -16.01
N LEU A 65 -33.45 7.38 -15.69
CA LEU A 65 -32.80 8.46 -14.93
C LEU A 65 -32.44 8.00 -13.50
N SER A 66 -33.30 7.22 -12.87
CA SER A 66 -33.03 6.65 -11.53
C SER A 66 -31.86 5.65 -11.57
N ALA A 67 -31.80 4.82 -12.63
CA ALA A 67 -30.69 3.91 -12.86
C ALA A 67 -29.37 4.66 -13.09
N GLN A 68 -29.40 5.75 -13.87
CA GLN A 68 -28.23 6.59 -14.11
C GLN A 68 -27.72 7.26 -12.83
N SER A 69 -28.62 7.83 -12.02
CA SER A 69 -28.26 8.45 -10.74
C SER A 69 -27.64 7.46 -9.77
N THR A 70 -28.23 6.26 -9.66
CA THR A 70 -27.72 5.18 -8.79
C THR A 70 -26.35 4.70 -9.24
N ALA A 71 -26.17 4.47 -10.55
CA ALA A 71 -24.88 4.07 -11.11
C ALA A 71 -23.80 5.14 -10.87
N PHE A 72 -24.16 6.42 -10.95
CA PHE A 72 -23.25 7.53 -10.71
C PHE A 72 -22.85 7.67 -9.23
N GLU A 73 -23.78 7.51 -8.30
CA GLU A 73 -23.49 7.49 -6.86
C GLU A 73 -22.61 6.30 -6.47
N GLU A 74 -22.94 5.10 -6.98
CA GLU A 74 -22.18 3.88 -6.71
C GLU A 74 -20.76 4.00 -7.26
N PHE A 75 -20.61 4.53 -8.48
CA PHE A 75 -19.31 4.79 -9.10
C PHE A 75 -18.47 5.78 -8.28
N ASN A 76 -19.03 6.93 -7.89
CA ASN A 76 -18.31 7.94 -7.09
C ASN A 76 -17.85 7.38 -5.73
N ARG A 77 -18.73 6.67 -5.03
CA ARG A 77 -18.40 6.04 -3.75
C ARG A 77 -17.23 5.08 -3.90
N LYS A 78 -17.29 4.21 -4.92
CA LYS A 78 -16.29 3.20 -5.20
C LYS A 78 -14.93 3.80 -5.62
N VAL A 79 -14.92 4.89 -6.39
CA VAL A 79 -13.70 5.63 -6.71
C VAL A 79 -13.08 6.26 -5.46
N LEU A 80 -13.90 6.87 -4.59
CA LEU A 80 -13.42 7.45 -3.33
C LEU A 80 -12.84 6.39 -2.39
N GLU A 81 -13.44 5.20 -2.34
CA GLU A 81 -12.96 4.06 -1.58
C GLU A 81 -11.61 3.53 -2.10
N ASN A 82 -11.47 3.40 -3.42
CA ASN A 82 -10.20 3.04 -4.06
C ASN A 82 -9.09 4.06 -3.75
N PHE A 83 -9.43 5.35 -3.81
CA PHE A 83 -8.52 6.44 -3.46
C PHE A 83 -8.08 6.38 -1.98
N ARG A 84 -9.02 6.20 -1.04
CA ARG A 84 -8.71 6.05 0.38
C ARG A 84 -7.79 4.85 0.63
N THR A 85 -8.10 3.71 0.03
CA THR A 85 -7.29 2.50 0.21
C THR A 85 -5.87 2.69 -0.34
N THR A 86 -5.73 3.39 -1.47
CA THR A 86 -4.41 3.74 -2.02
C THR A 86 -3.63 4.66 -1.08
N MET A 87 -4.29 5.66 -0.51
CA MET A 87 -3.68 6.56 0.49
C MET A 87 -3.24 5.83 1.76
N GLU A 88 -4.07 4.92 2.27
CA GLU A 88 -3.73 4.08 3.43
C GLU A 88 -2.51 3.21 3.16
N MET A 89 -2.41 2.63 1.96
CA MET A 89 -1.25 1.85 1.54
C MET A 89 0.03 2.70 1.50
N MET A 90 -0.05 3.92 0.96
CA MET A 90 1.08 4.85 0.91
C MET A 90 1.53 5.30 2.31
N VAL A 91 0.58 5.56 3.22
CA VAL A 91 0.88 5.87 4.63
C VAL A 91 1.51 4.66 5.34
N GLY A 92 1.02 3.45 5.05
CA GLY A 92 1.60 2.20 5.55
C GLY A 92 3.05 2.02 5.11
N VAL A 93 3.34 2.19 3.81
CA VAL A 93 4.71 2.15 3.27
C VAL A 93 5.61 3.19 3.92
N LYS A 94 5.14 4.44 4.04
CA LYS A 94 5.89 5.51 4.72
C LYS A 94 6.25 5.09 6.15
N THR A 95 5.30 4.52 6.89
CA THR A 95 5.53 4.08 8.27
C THR A 95 6.55 2.94 8.33
N GLN A 96 6.44 1.95 7.44
CA GLN A 96 7.38 0.83 7.36
C GLN A 96 8.80 1.29 7.02
N LEU A 97 8.96 2.25 6.10
CA LEU A 97 10.25 2.85 5.76
C LEU A 97 10.85 3.65 6.92
N VAL A 98 10.03 4.42 7.65
CA VAL A 98 10.49 5.13 8.86
C VAL A 98 10.96 4.15 9.92
N SER A 99 10.20 3.09 10.20
CA SER A 99 10.61 2.05 11.15
C SER A 99 11.91 1.37 10.74
N LEU A 100 12.09 1.07 9.45
CA LEU A 100 13.34 0.50 8.93
C LEU A 100 14.52 1.46 9.10
N ALA A 101 14.32 2.76 8.85
CA ALA A 101 15.34 3.78 9.07
C ALA A 101 15.71 3.94 10.56
N GLU A 102 14.72 3.92 11.45
CA GLU A 102 14.95 3.94 12.90
C GLU A 102 15.71 2.70 13.37
N GLN A 103 15.38 1.52 12.86
CA GLN A 103 16.06 0.27 13.19
C GLN A 103 17.52 0.31 12.73
N ASN A 104 17.78 0.69 11.47
CA ASN A 104 19.14 0.86 10.96
C ASN A 104 19.94 1.88 11.78
N THR A 105 19.32 2.98 12.21
CA THR A 105 19.97 4.01 13.03
C THR A 105 20.32 3.48 14.42
N LYS A 106 19.42 2.71 15.06
CA LYS A 106 19.67 2.06 16.36
C LYS A 106 20.79 1.03 16.27
N ASP A 107 20.80 0.24 15.20
CA ASP A 107 21.85 -0.74 14.97
C ASP A 107 23.21 -0.04 14.87
N VAL A 108 23.34 0.98 14.00
CA VAL A 108 24.59 1.76 13.84
C VAL A 108 25.00 2.49 15.13
N ALA A 109 24.05 3.07 15.87
CA ALA A 109 24.32 3.72 17.16
C ALA A 109 24.76 2.73 18.26
N GLY A 110 24.32 1.48 18.18
CA GLY A 110 24.77 0.39 19.05
C GLY A 110 26.25 0.03 18.87
N PHE A 111 26.80 0.26 17.66
CA PHE A 111 28.18 -0.06 17.30
C PHE A 111 29.20 1.07 17.55
N ASN A 112 28.78 2.33 17.75
CA ASN A 112 29.72 3.44 17.97
C ASN A 112 29.82 3.84 19.46
N PRO A 113 30.91 3.49 20.18
CA PRO A 113 31.10 3.89 21.58
C PRO A 113 31.20 5.41 21.78
N ILE A 114 31.52 6.19 20.75
CA ILE A 114 31.63 7.67 20.84
C ILE A 114 30.25 8.33 20.95
N LEU A 115 29.19 7.77 20.34
CA LEU A 115 27.83 8.32 20.43
C LEU A 115 27.14 8.00 21.77
N LYS A 116 27.62 7.01 22.52
CA LYS A 116 27.18 6.76 23.91
C LYS A 116 27.71 7.79 24.91
N LEU A 117 28.74 8.57 24.55
CA LEU A 117 29.41 9.56 25.42
C LEU A 117 28.92 11.00 25.21
N VAL A 118 28.02 11.24 24.24
CA VAL A 118 27.44 12.58 23.96
C VAL A 118 26.04 12.74 24.60
N LYS A 119 25.72 11.93 25.61
CA LYS A 119 24.61 12.16 26.54
C LYS A 119 25.14 12.52 27.92
#